data_AF-A0A7V9VGF8-F1
#
_entry.id   AF-A0A7V9VGF8-F1
#
_cell.length_a   1.000
_cell.length_b   1.000
_cell.length_c   1.000
_cell.angle_alpha   90.00
_cell.angle_beta   90.00
_cell.angle_gamma   90.00
#
_symmetry.space_group_name_H-M   'P 1'
#
loop_
_entity.id
_entity.type
_entity.pdbx_description
1 polymer ?
#
loop_
_entity_poly.entity_id
_entity_poly.type
_entity_poly.pdbx_seq_one_letter_code
_entity_poly.pdbx_strand_id
1 'polypeptide(L)'
;MLDLAGFSASRRSILATALVAGASARVVSAQQATPASPAASPVAGQGEPFGEVDGQAVERYVLANANGMEVAVLTYGGIIQSITVPDRDGAMGNVALGFDNL
;
A
#
# COMPACT_ATOMS: atom_id res chain seq x y z
N MET A 1 14.27 -3.20 42.46
CA MET A 1 12.93 -2.75 42.04
C MET A 1 12.87 -2.70 40.53
N LEU A 2 12.78 -3.87 39.88
CA LEU A 2 12.30 -4.10 38.51
C LEU A 2 11.87 -5.58 38.47
N ASP A 3 10.65 -5.84 38.95
CA ASP A 3 9.90 -7.10 38.78
C ASP A 3 9.26 -7.04 37.37
N LEU A 4 9.61 -7.91 36.42
CA LEU A 4 9.06 -9.26 36.16
C LEU A 4 7.74 -9.27 35.38
N ALA A 5 7.63 -10.31 34.56
CA ALA A 5 6.46 -10.84 33.86
C ALA A 5 6.10 -10.14 32.54
N GLY A 6 6.17 -10.79 31.38
CA GLY A 6 6.36 -12.20 31.09
C GLY A 6 5.75 -12.50 29.74
N PHE A 7 6.49 -13.18 28.87
CA PHE A 7 5.97 -14.13 27.89
C PHE A 7 7.19 -14.97 27.50
N SER A 8 7.47 -16.03 28.26
CA SER A 8 6.85 -17.35 28.10
C SER A 8 7.39 -18.07 26.88
N ALA A 9 7.87 -19.30 27.13
CA ALA A 9 8.29 -20.32 26.18
C ALA A 9 9.57 -19.99 25.38
N SER A 10 10.77 -20.25 25.91
CA SER A 10 11.34 -21.60 26.02
C SER A 10 11.37 -22.34 24.68
N ARG A 11 12.54 -22.40 24.04
CA ARG A 11 13.32 -23.65 23.90
C ARG A 11 14.41 -23.50 22.83
N ARG A 12 15.66 -23.59 23.31
CA ARG A 12 16.78 -24.29 22.65
C ARG A 12 17.41 -23.57 21.45
N SER A 13 18.26 -22.60 21.76
CA SER A 13 19.37 -22.26 20.87
C SER A 13 20.41 -23.39 20.93
N ILE A 14 20.43 -24.26 19.92
CA ILE A 14 21.46 -25.29 19.75
C ILE A 14 22.25 -24.93 18.49
N LEU A 15 23.54 -24.65 18.70
CA LEU A 15 24.60 -24.63 17.69
C LEU A 15 24.67 -25.98 16.97
N ALA A 16 24.66 -25.99 15.64
CA ALA A 16 25.04 -27.16 14.86
C ALA A 16 25.71 -26.78 13.54
N THR A 17 27.02 -27.02 13.50
CA THR A 17 27.95 -27.07 12.38
C THR A 17 27.63 -28.26 11.44
N ALA A 18 27.72 -28.10 10.12
CA ALA A 18 28.15 -29.11 9.12
C ALA A 18 27.86 -28.59 7.69
N LEU A 19 28.87 -28.28 6.89
CA LEU A 19 29.61 -29.18 5.98
C LEU A 19 28.98 -29.26 4.58
N VAL A 20 29.74 -28.75 3.62
CA VAL A 20 29.55 -28.80 2.17
C VAL A 20 29.56 -30.25 1.66
N ALA A 21 28.61 -30.62 0.80
CA ALA A 21 28.73 -31.74 -0.14
C ALA A 21 27.84 -31.47 -1.38
N GLY A 22 28.44 -31.52 -2.57
CA GLY A 22 27.77 -31.24 -3.84
C GLY A 22 26.98 -32.42 -4.39
N ALA A 23 25.96 -32.10 -5.21
CA ALA A 23 25.36 -33.02 -6.16
C ALA A 23 24.82 -32.21 -7.34
N SER A 24 25.42 -32.42 -8.52
CA SER A 24 25.01 -31.80 -9.78
C SER A 24 23.70 -32.42 -10.26
N ALA A 25 22.59 -31.71 -10.11
CA ALA A 25 21.33 -32.04 -10.76
C ALA A 25 20.97 -30.94 -11.75
N ARG A 26 21.03 -31.27 -13.05
CA ARG A 26 20.48 -30.44 -14.12
C ARG A 26 18.97 -30.37 -13.93
N VAL A 27 18.51 -29.31 -13.29
CA VAL A 27 17.08 -28.97 -13.26
C VAL A 27 16.76 -28.20 -14.53
N VAL A 28 16.00 -28.88 -15.37
CA VAL A 28 15.01 -28.40 -16.34
C VAL A 28 14.70 -26.90 -16.25
N SER A 29 14.68 -26.24 -17.41
CA SER A 29 14.20 -24.88 -17.64
C SER A 29 12.91 -24.57 -16.87
N ALA A 30 13.04 -23.91 -15.72
CA ALA A 30 12.00 -23.04 -15.21
C ALA A 30 12.31 -21.66 -15.78
N GLN A 31 11.62 -21.33 -16.86
CA GLN A 31 11.46 -19.98 -17.40
C GLN A 31 11.40 -19.01 -16.21
N GLN A 32 12.41 -18.16 -16.10
CA GLN A 32 12.41 -17.04 -15.16
C GLN A 32 11.18 -16.23 -15.51
N ALA A 33 10.13 -16.35 -14.70
CA ALA A 33 9.01 -15.45 -14.76
C ALA A 33 9.61 -14.07 -14.54
N THR A 34 9.53 -13.22 -15.56
CA THR A 34 9.67 -11.77 -15.43
C THR A 34 8.95 -11.39 -14.14
N PRO A 35 9.63 -10.79 -13.13
CA PRO A 35 8.90 -10.23 -12.01
C PRO A 35 7.99 -9.17 -12.64
N ALA A 36 6.70 -9.49 -12.74
CA ALA A 36 5.70 -8.47 -12.93
C ALA A 36 5.96 -7.48 -11.80
N SER A 37 6.35 -6.26 -12.16
CA SER A 37 6.58 -5.17 -11.23
C SER A 37 5.52 -5.22 -10.14
N PRO A 38 5.88 -5.14 -8.85
CA PRO A 38 4.87 -5.03 -7.82
C PRO A 38 4.07 -3.78 -8.17
N ALA A 39 2.83 -3.97 -8.62
CA ALA A 39 1.88 -2.89 -8.73
C ALA A 39 1.78 -2.31 -7.33
N ALA A 40 2.45 -1.18 -7.12
CA ALA A 40 2.54 -0.54 -5.82
C ALA A 40 1.10 -0.38 -5.30
N SER A 41 0.81 -1.04 -4.18
CA SER A 41 -0.48 -0.91 -3.52
C SER A 41 -0.76 0.58 -3.33
N PRO A 42 -1.89 1.11 -3.85
CA PRO A 42 -2.20 2.52 -3.67
C PRO A 42 -2.27 2.78 -2.16
N VAL A 43 -1.43 3.71 -1.69
CA VAL A 43 -1.47 4.11 -0.28
C VAL A 43 -2.66 5.07 -0.16
N ALA A 44 -3.70 4.62 0.54
CA ALA A 44 -4.73 5.52 1.01
C ALA A 44 -4.16 6.28 2.22
N GLY A 45 -4.14 7.60 2.14
CA GLY A 45 -3.82 8.46 3.28
C GLY A 45 -4.84 8.31 4.41
N GLN A 46 -4.59 8.99 5.52
CA GLN A 46 -5.59 9.12 6.60
C GLN A 46 -6.78 9.95 6.09
N GLY A 47 -7.99 9.63 6.56
CA GLY A 47 -9.20 10.36 6.19
C GLY A 47 -9.20 11.78 6.76
N GLU A 48 -9.59 12.74 5.94
CA GLU A 48 -9.73 14.15 6.32
C GLU A 48 -11.22 14.54 6.32
N PRO A 49 -11.70 15.34 7.29
CA PRO A 49 -13.09 15.77 7.30
C PRO A 49 -13.38 16.68 6.10
N PHE A 50 -14.45 16.37 5.36
CA PHE A 50 -14.87 17.12 4.17
C PHE A 50 -16.18 17.88 4.38
N GLY A 51 -17.12 17.31 5.14
CA GLY A 51 -18.38 17.97 5.46
C GLY A 51 -19.37 17.04 6.18
N GLU A 52 -20.63 17.41 6.18
CA GLU A 52 -21.72 16.63 6.76
C GLU A 52 -22.92 16.60 5.80
N VAL A 53 -23.56 15.45 5.63
CA VAL A 53 -24.80 15.30 4.86
C VAL A 53 -25.80 14.55 5.74
N ASP A 54 -26.98 15.14 5.93
CA ASP A 54 -28.08 14.54 6.72
C ASP A 54 -27.68 14.07 8.13
N GLY A 55 -26.76 14.79 8.80
CA GLY A 55 -26.27 14.42 10.14
C GLY A 55 -25.10 13.44 10.14
N GLN A 56 -24.63 12.99 8.97
CA GLN A 56 -23.52 12.05 8.84
C GLN A 56 -22.25 12.76 8.35
N ALA A 57 -21.17 12.62 9.11
CA ALA A 57 -19.85 13.13 8.72
C ALA A 57 -19.35 12.44 7.44
N VAL A 58 -18.85 13.26 6.53
CA VAL A 58 -18.23 12.85 5.26
C VAL A 58 -16.75 13.15 5.33
N GLU A 59 -15.94 12.15 5.02
CA GLU A 59 -14.49 12.24 4.98
C GLU A 59 -14.01 12.09 3.54
N ARG A 60 -12.86 12.69 3.25
CA ARG A 60 -12.12 12.55 2.01
C ARG A 60 -10.87 11.71 2.26
N TYR A 61 -10.63 10.75 1.37
CA TYR A 61 -9.42 9.95 1.32
C TYR A 61 -8.68 10.24 0.03
N VAL A 62 -7.38 10.53 0.12
CA VAL A 62 -6.51 10.68 -1.04
C VAL A 62 -5.71 9.40 -1.23
N LEU A 63 -5.82 8.81 -2.41
CA LEU A 63 -5.09 7.62 -2.83
C LEU A 63 -4.02 8.06 -3.82
N ALA A 64 -2.76 7.80 -3.49
CA ALA A 64 -1.63 8.10 -4.36
C ALA A 64 -1.00 6.81 -4.89
N ASN A 65 -0.58 6.83 -6.16
CA ASN A 65 0.22 5.76 -6.74
C ASN A 65 1.68 6.19 -6.95
N ALA A 66 2.56 5.22 -7.17
CA ALA A 66 3.99 5.47 -7.40
C ALA A 66 4.31 6.19 -8.72
N ASN A 67 3.33 6.35 -9.62
CA ASN A 67 3.48 6.98 -10.94
C ASN A 67 2.97 8.44 -10.95
N GLY A 68 2.69 9.02 -9.79
CA GLY A 68 2.26 10.42 -9.67
C GLY A 68 0.79 10.67 -9.96
N MET A 69 -0.06 9.65 -9.93
CA MET A 69 -1.52 9.85 -9.96
C MET A 69 -2.07 9.91 -8.53
N GLU A 70 -3.00 10.83 -8.32
CA GLU A 70 -3.74 10.98 -7.06
C GLU A 70 -5.25 10.97 -7.32
N VAL A 71 -6.00 10.29 -6.45
CA VAL A 71 -7.46 10.24 -6.52
C VAL A 71 -8.03 10.57 -5.15
N ALA A 72 -8.90 11.57 -5.09
CA ALA A 72 -9.66 11.90 -3.88
C ALA A 72 -11.03 11.23 -3.93
N VAL A 73 -11.40 10.49 -2.88
CA VAL A 73 -12.66 9.76 -2.76
C VAL A 73 -13.37 10.16 -1.47
N LEU A 74 -14.68 10.37 -1.53
CA LEU A 74 -15.51 10.69 -0.38
C LEU A 74 -16.15 9.43 0.21
N THR A 75 -16.27 9.38 1.54
CA THR A 75 -17.06 8.34 2.23
C THR A 75 -18.55 8.43 1.94
N TYR A 76 -19.00 9.56 1.40
CA TYR A 76 -20.34 9.73 0.86
C TYR A 76 -20.45 9.06 -0.50
N GLY A 77 -21.06 7.87 -0.52
CA GLY A 77 -21.36 7.12 -1.75
C GLY A 77 -20.15 6.66 -2.56
N GLY A 78 -18.92 6.81 -2.05
CA GLY A 78 -17.70 6.49 -2.80
C GLY A 78 -17.44 7.45 -3.97
N ILE A 79 -17.94 8.68 -3.89
CA ILE A 79 -17.83 9.66 -4.97
C ILE A 79 -16.35 10.03 -5.18
N ILE A 80 -15.90 9.94 -6.43
CA ILE A 80 -14.60 10.48 -6.83
C ILE A 80 -14.73 12.00 -6.91
N GLN A 81 -14.01 12.69 -6.04
CA GLN A 81 -14.02 14.14 -5.95
C GLN A 81 -13.05 14.78 -6.94
N SER A 82 -11.86 14.20 -7.08
CA SER A 82 -10.84 14.63 -8.05
C SER A 82 -9.96 13.47 -8.47
N ILE A 83 -9.42 13.55 -9.69
CA ILE A 83 -8.39 12.64 -10.22
C ILE A 83 -7.30 13.52 -10.80
N THR A 84 -6.17 13.62 -10.11
CA THR A 84 -5.01 14.38 -10.56
C THR A 84 -4.03 13.44 -11.25
N VAL A 85 -3.71 13.72 -12.51
CA VAL A 85 -2.77 12.94 -13.31
C VAL A 85 -1.73 13.85 -13.98
N PRO A 86 -0.49 13.38 -14.17
CA PRO A 86 0.49 14.10 -14.96
C PRO A 86 0.13 14.00 -16.45
N ASP A 87 0.27 15.11 -17.16
CA ASP A 87 0.21 15.14 -18.62
C ASP A 87 1.54 14.68 -19.25
N ARG A 88 1.67 14.83 -20.58
CA ARG A 88 2.87 14.44 -21.32
C ARG A 88 4.13 15.17 -20.87
N ASP A 89 4.00 16.42 -20.44
CA ASP A 89 5.10 17.26 -20.00
C ASP A 89 5.32 17.17 -18.47
N GLY A 90 4.55 16.32 -17.78
CA GLY A 90 4.61 16.08 -16.35
C GLY A 90 3.80 17.08 -15.52
N ALA A 91 2.99 17.94 -16.14
CA ALA A 91 2.15 18.88 -15.43
C ALA A 91 0.91 18.16 -14.87
N MET A 92 0.62 18.38 -13.60
CA MET A 92 -0.48 17.73 -12.89
C MET A 92 -1.80 18.44 -13.18
N GLY A 93 -2.83 17.70 -13.57
CA GLY A 93 -4.17 18.23 -13.85
C GLY A 93 -5.28 17.35 -13.31
N ASN A 94 -6.33 17.98 -12.76
CA ASN A 94 -7.57 17.28 -12.40
C ASN A 94 -8.38 16.98 -13.67
N VAL A 95 -8.74 15.72 -13.87
CA VAL A 95 -9.53 15.26 -15.04
C VAL A 95 -10.95 14.83 -14.67
N ALA A 96 -11.31 14.83 -13.38
CA ALA A 96 -12.66 14.52 -12.92
C ALA A 96 -13.48 15.80 -12.72
N LEU A 97 -14.75 15.74 -13.10
CA LEU A 97 -15.73 16.77 -12.76
C LEU A 97 -16.22 16.51 -11.34
N GLY A 98 -16.01 17.47 -10.46
CA GLY A 98 -16.38 17.41 -9.05
C GLY A 98 -16.55 18.80 -8.46
N PHE A 99 -16.87 18.85 -7.18
CA PHE A 99 -17.02 20.09 -6.42
C PHE A 99 -15.90 20.22 -5.39
N ASP A 100 -15.51 21.47 -5.11
CA ASP A 100 -14.47 21.75 -4.12
C ASP A 100 -14.96 21.58 -2.68
N ASN A 101 -16.28 21.69 -2.46
CA ASN A 101 -16.93 21.69 -1.14
C ASN A 101 -18.25 20.90 -1.18
N LEU A 102 -18.73 20.51 0.00
CA LEU A 102 -19.96 19.75 0.23
C LEU A 102 -21.16 20.65 0.54
#